data_AF-A0A9W5WTE3-F1
#
_entry.id   AF-A0A9W5WTE3-F1
#
_cell.length_a   1.000
_cell.length_b   1.000
_cell.length_c   1.000
_cell.angle_alpha   90.00
_cell.angle_beta   90.00
_cell.angle_gamma   90.00
#
_symmetry.space_group_name_H-M   'P 1'
#
loop_
_entity.id
_entity.type
_entity.pdbx_description
1 polymer ?
#
loop_
_entity_poly.entity_id
_entity_poly.type
_entity_poly.pdbx_seq_one_letter_code
_entity_poly.pdbx_strand_id
1 'polypeptide(L)'
;MTGLRIVANLNTNGWGPDETDDQTVESSLGSLNRLPLEPKLKLDRQIRICDFTYFTYQKTIRDAGRFGRQPAPVVMDEEMQFQTVDGRSLVKTKNMQHYRRKAIPKQTTQAFNQKQMEEEAMILSAKQKHPDMRKQRNLHPRGNRSNARHHTFNEWSIEPLPTWQLLNEIPFGQLSKVDLHGGKVVGSDMMWRGKLGVYDKRMDHISAKAEVPLQNLNEQFDYYWTSTSDDDCIMDYLLSNHPQDSEDYPEGSDKIILGATDQILSVIMTAARSKYSWHLNVTKIGNKIIIDKANGSIIDMLTVNETAPEPPLPDADIKINRPPALGYEAVKVNQRLRQQVLVSNELSEEFELPPFVEEGDNPSTMAYRYRTFVVPGDTHGHGWVRMPIHVVTRGEVHGRIPGVPNGGYTYVCALNELPHKTQKSWRTQIETQKGALLANEMRNNTAKMQRFAACAIISGCDTLKLAYISRRTPGDAENHSIIGIHTYTTENLAVQMGLNMRNAWAVVRHICTLIMDKPDGQYILVKDPLKPNIRFYAAPEEEDMEFPIKE
;
A
#
# COMPACT_ATOMS: atom_id res chain seq x y z
N MET A 1 40.20 50.37 18.03
CA MET A 1 39.45 51.16 17.03
C MET A 1 39.54 50.42 15.71
N THR A 2 38.45 49.79 15.28
CA THR A 2 38.34 49.15 13.96
C THR A 2 38.33 50.25 12.90
N GLY A 3 39.44 50.38 12.16
CA GLY A 3 39.63 51.43 11.16
C GLY A 3 38.65 51.29 9.99
N LEU A 4 38.04 52.40 9.60
CA LEU A 4 37.20 52.50 8.41
C LEU A 4 38.09 52.35 7.16
N ARG A 5 37.84 51.33 6.33
CA ARG A 5 38.56 51.12 5.08
C ARG A 5 37.76 51.73 3.93
N ILE A 6 38.10 52.97 3.57
CA ILE A 6 37.48 53.69 2.45
C ILE A 6 38.22 53.31 1.17
N VAL A 7 37.49 52.80 0.19
CA VAL A 7 37.99 52.52 -1.15
C VAL A 7 37.19 53.39 -2.12
N ALA A 8 37.88 54.21 -2.91
CA ALA A 8 37.28 55.08 -3.91
C ALA A 8 37.97 54.84 -5.25
N ASN A 9 37.16 54.78 -6.31
CA ASN A 9 37.64 54.64 -7.68
C ASN A 9 37.95 56.02 -8.25
N LEU A 10 39.17 56.23 -8.75
CA LEU A 10 39.65 57.51 -9.26
C LEU A 10 40.00 57.35 -10.74
N ASN A 11 39.12 57.85 -11.62
CA ASN A 11 39.39 57.93 -13.05
C ASN A 11 39.96 59.32 -13.39
N THR A 12 41.17 59.37 -13.95
CA THR A 12 41.83 60.64 -14.29
C THR A 12 41.33 61.25 -15.60
N ASN A 13 40.72 60.44 -16.47
CA ASN A 13 40.36 60.79 -17.84
C ASN A 13 38.85 60.97 -18.05
N GLY A 14 38.05 60.76 -17.01
CA GLY A 14 36.60 60.88 -17.08
C GLY A 14 35.94 60.73 -15.71
N TRP A 15 34.62 60.86 -15.68
CA TRP A 15 33.82 60.76 -14.44
C TRP A 15 33.20 59.36 -14.25
N GLY A 16 33.43 58.44 -15.19
CA GLY A 16 32.92 57.06 -15.18
C GLY A 16 33.95 56.06 -14.66
N PRO A 17 33.57 54.78 -14.50
CA PRO A 17 34.51 53.73 -14.10
C PRO A 17 35.62 53.56 -15.15
N ASP A 18 36.88 53.47 -14.70
CA ASP A 18 38.00 53.16 -15.57
C ASP A 18 38.08 51.64 -15.79
N GLU A 19 37.88 51.20 -17.04
CA GLU A 19 37.92 49.79 -17.43
C GLU A 19 39.36 49.21 -17.47
N THR A 20 40.37 50.09 -17.41
CA THR A 20 41.79 49.70 -17.47
C THR A 20 42.47 49.65 -16.10
N ASP A 21 41.80 50.13 -15.05
CA ASP A 21 42.28 50.04 -13.68
C ASP A 21 41.90 48.68 -13.06
N ASP A 22 42.90 47.82 -12.90
CA ASP A 22 42.73 46.46 -12.37
C ASP A 22 42.04 46.45 -10.98
N GLN A 23 42.30 47.46 -10.15
CA GLN A 23 41.73 47.53 -8.79
C GLN A 23 40.23 47.84 -8.82
N THR A 24 39.79 48.65 -9.78
CA THR A 24 38.39 48.96 -10.05
C THR A 24 37.63 47.77 -10.60
N VAL A 25 38.22 47.07 -11.58
CA VAL A 25 37.61 45.89 -12.20
C VAL A 25 37.47 44.76 -11.18
N GLU A 26 38.48 44.53 -10.34
CA GLU A 26 38.42 43.49 -9.32
C GLU A 26 37.40 43.80 -8.21
N SER A 27 37.35 45.05 -7.73
CA SER A 27 36.42 45.45 -6.67
C SER A 27 34.96 45.52 -7.11
N SER A 28 34.70 45.95 -8.36
CA SER A 28 33.34 46.19 -8.86
C SER A 28 32.79 45.05 -9.71
N LEU A 29 33.65 44.34 -10.46
CA LEU A 29 33.27 43.32 -11.44
C LEU A 29 33.89 41.94 -11.17
N GLY A 30 34.76 41.78 -10.16
CA GLY A 30 35.43 40.51 -9.87
C GLY A 30 34.47 39.35 -9.58
N SER A 31 33.33 39.63 -8.95
CA SER A 31 32.26 38.65 -8.72
C SER A 31 31.44 38.33 -9.99
N LEU A 32 31.34 39.30 -10.91
CA LEU A 32 30.58 39.20 -12.16
C LEU A 32 31.37 38.51 -13.27
N ASN A 33 32.70 38.62 -13.28
CA ASN A 33 33.58 37.90 -14.22
C ASN A 33 33.48 36.37 -14.09
N ARG A 34 32.95 35.85 -12.98
CA ARG A 34 32.72 34.41 -12.78
C ARG A 34 31.40 33.92 -13.38
N LEU A 35 30.54 34.81 -13.86
CA LEU A 35 29.22 34.49 -14.39
C LEU A 35 29.10 35.00 -15.84
N PRO A 36 28.70 34.17 -16.80
CA PRO A 36 28.39 34.66 -18.14
C PRO A 36 27.16 35.58 -18.03
N LEU A 37 27.37 36.89 -18.17
CA LEU A 37 26.31 37.87 -17.96
C LEU A 37 25.31 37.82 -19.12
N GLU A 38 24.13 37.23 -18.89
CA GLU A 38 23.03 37.27 -19.87
C GLU A 38 22.08 38.44 -19.49
N PRO A 39 22.04 39.56 -20.23
CA PRO A 39 21.45 40.82 -19.75
C PRO A 39 19.92 40.86 -19.70
N LYS A 40 19.20 39.75 -19.91
CA LYS A 40 17.74 39.74 -20.06
C LYS A 40 17.08 38.53 -19.39
N LEU A 41 16.91 38.59 -18.08
CA LEU A 41 15.90 37.79 -17.39
C LEU A 41 14.52 38.41 -17.62
N LYS A 42 13.86 38.04 -18.72
CA LYS A 42 12.40 38.24 -18.83
C LYS A 42 11.69 37.13 -18.05
N LEU A 43 10.75 37.52 -17.19
CA LEU A 43 9.89 36.63 -16.37
C LEU A 43 8.85 35.84 -17.20
N ASP A 44 9.12 35.53 -18.47
CA ASP A 44 8.20 34.75 -19.30
C ASP A 44 8.49 33.25 -19.17
N ARG A 45 7.54 32.51 -18.59
CA ARG A 45 7.47 31.03 -18.48
C ARG A 45 8.81 30.33 -18.17
N GLN A 46 9.12 30.23 -16.88
CA GLN A 46 10.33 29.58 -16.33
C GLN A 46 10.41 28.05 -16.55
N ILE A 47 9.35 27.38 -17.01
CA ILE A 47 9.31 25.92 -17.13
C ILE A 47 9.27 25.52 -18.60
N ARG A 48 10.35 24.88 -19.07
CA ARG A 48 10.37 24.10 -20.31
C ARG A 48 10.59 22.63 -19.95
N ILE A 49 9.78 21.75 -20.54
CA ILE A 49 9.94 20.31 -20.39
C ILE A 49 10.96 19.86 -21.44
N CYS A 50 12.05 19.25 -21.00
CA CYS A 50 13.00 18.60 -21.89
C CYS A 50 12.66 17.11 -21.92
N ASP A 51 12.15 16.66 -23.06
CA ASP A 51 11.74 15.27 -23.29
C ASP A 51 12.38 14.81 -24.60
N PHE A 52 13.15 13.73 -24.52
CA PHE A 52 13.90 13.13 -25.63
C PHE A 52 13.05 12.15 -26.45
N THR A 53 11.76 11.98 -26.12
CA THR A 53 10.85 11.17 -26.93
C THR A 53 10.34 11.92 -28.16
N TYR A 54 10.23 11.20 -29.29
CA TYR A 54 9.96 11.76 -30.64
C TYR A 54 8.71 12.67 -30.72
N PHE A 55 7.67 12.39 -29.92
CA PHE A 55 6.41 13.13 -29.95
C PHE A 55 6.52 14.55 -29.38
N THR A 56 7.34 14.74 -28.35
CA THR A 56 7.54 16.03 -27.70
C THR A 56 8.50 16.89 -28.52
N TYR A 57 9.50 16.27 -29.17
CA TYR A 57 10.47 16.90 -30.07
C TYR A 57 9.82 17.72 -31.20
N GLN A 58 8.80 17.16 -31.89
CA GLN A 58 8.10 17.90 -32.96
C GLN A 58 7.30 19.11 -32.45
N LYS A 59 6.83 19.07 -31.19
CA LYS A 59 6.10 20.17 -30.57
C LYS A 59 7.04 21.33 -30.22
N THR A 60 8.23 21.01 -29.69
CA THR A 60 9.26 21.99 -29.33
C THR A 60 9.79 22.74 -30.56
N ILE A 61 9.96 22.06 -31.70
CA ILE A 61 10.37 22.68 -32.97
C ILE A 61 9.30 23.66 -33.49
N ARG A 62 8.01 23.31 -33.36
CA ARG A 62 6.91 24.20 -33.77
C ARG A 62 6.78 25.44 -32.89
N ASP A 63 7.04 25.30 -31.59
CA ASP A 63 6.96 26.40 -30.64
C ASP A 63 8.17 27.34 -30.74
N ALA A 64 9.34 26.83 -31.14
CA ALA A 64 10.54 27.64 -31.41
C ALA A 64 10.34 28.66 -32.56
N GLY A 65 9.46 28.36 -33.53
CA GLY A 65 9.17 29.26 -34.65
C GLY A 65 8.25 30.45 -34.31
N ARG A 66 7.51 30.42 -33.19
CA ARG A 66 6.58 31.50 -32.80
C ARG A 66 7.24 32.63 -32.01
N PHE A 67 8.35 32.34 -31.35
CA PHE A 67 9.10 33.30 -30.54
C PHE A 67 10.51 33.40 -31.13
N GLY A 68 10.61 34.13 -32.25
CA GLY A 68 11.84 34.23 -33.00
C GLY A 68 13.04 34.62 -32.13
N ARG A 69 14.21 34.09 -32.52
CA ARG A 69 15.58 34.40 -32.03
C ARG A 69 16.23 33.36 -31.09
N GLN A 70 16.10 32.08 -31.40
CA GLN A 70 17.15 31.10 -31.08
C GLN A 70 17.45 30.31 -32.37
N PRO A 71 18.72 30.13 -32.77
CA PRO A 71 19.05 29.22 -33.87
C PRO A 71 18.52 27.83 -33.52
N ALA A 72 17.91 27.15 -34.49
CA ALA A 72 17.48 25.78 -34.29
C ALA A 72 18.73 24.94 -33.91
N PRO A 73 18.66 24.11 -32.85
CA PRO A 73 19.80 23.30 -32.46
C PRO A 73 20.18 22.38 -33.64
N VAL A 74 21.44 22.44 -34.05
CA VAL A 74 22.01 21.49 -35.01
C VAL A 74 22.14 20.17 -34.26
N VAL A 75 21.17 19.29 -34.44
CA VAL A 75 21.26 17.93 -33.90
C VAL A 75 22.10 17.12 -34.90
N MET A 76 23.30 16.72 -34.49
CA MET A 76 24.07 15.72 -35.22
C MET A 76 23.34 14.38 -35.09
N ASP A 77 23.01 13.77 -36.24
CA ASP A 77 22.24 12.53 -36.38
C ASP A 77 23.01 11.27 -35.88
N GLU A 78 24.10 11.44 -35.15
CA GLU A 78 25.08 10.38 -34.85
C GLU A 78 24.69 9.49 -33.64
N GLU A 79 23.73 9.89 -32.80
CA GLU A 79 23.40 9.15 -31.56
C GLU A 79 22.52 7.90 -31.75
N MET A 80 21.97 7.66 -32.95
CA MET A 80 21.22 6.41 -33.23
C MET A 80 22.12 5.23 -33.65
N GLN A 81 23.45 5.41 -33.66
CA GLN A 81 24.38 4.40 -34.15
C GLN A 81 24.86 3.40 -33.09
N PHE A 82 24.57 3.62 -31.81
CA PHE A 82 25.00 2.74 -30.73
C PHE A 82 23.90 1.75 -30.33
N GLN A 83 24.13 0.47 -30.61
CA GLN A 83 23.25 -0.63 -30.25
C GLN A 83 23.76 -1.27 -28.94
N THR A 84 22.87 -1.48 -27.98
CA THR A 84 23.20 -2.18 -26.73
C THR A 84 23.39 -3.66 -27.02
N VAL A 85 24.55 -4.22 -26.64
CA VAL A 85 24.92 -5.61 -26.91
C VAL A 85 24.24 -6.53 -25.89
N ASP A 86 22.93 -6.75 -26.05
CA ASP A 86 22.23 -7.81 -25.32
C ASP A 86 21.15 -8.46 -26.21
N GLY A 87 21.23 -9.77 -26.38
CA GLY A 87 20.61 -10.57 -27.45
C GLY A 87 19.10 -10.82 -27.33
N ARG A 88 18.34 -9.91 -26.73
CA ARG A 88 16.87 -10.03 -26.62
C ARG A 88 16.21 -9.22 -27.73
N SER A 89 15.44 -9.91 -28.59
CA SER A 89 14.69 -9.28 -29.68
C SER A 89 13.71 -8.25 -29.11
N LEU A 90 14.04 -6.97 -29.25
CA LEU A 90 13.14 -5.87 -28.90
C LEU A 90 11.87 -5.98 -29.77
N VAL A 91 10.71 -5.87 -29.11
CA VAL A 91 9.41 -5.71 -29.73
C VAL A 91 9.52 -4.58 -30.74
N LYS A 92 9.35 -4.89 -32.04
CA LYS A 92 9.32 -3.89 -33.10
C LYS A 92 8.23 -2.86 -32.75
N THR A 93 8.64 -1.68 -32.31
CA THR A 93 7.81 -0.49 -32.32
C THR A 93 7.36 -0.29 -33.77
N LYS A 94 6.05 -0.34 -34.01
CA LYS A 94 5.50 0.00 -35.32
C LYS A 94 5.88 1.45 -35.62
N ASN A 95 6.88 1.63 -36.48
CA ASN A 95 7.14 2.91 -37.13
C ASN A 95 5.85 3.36 -37.82
N MET A 96 5.19 4.38 -37.26
CA MET A 96 4.26 5.22 -38.00
C MET A 96 5.08 5.96 -39.04
N GLN A 97 5.25 5.34 -40.20
CA GLN A 97 5.90 5.97 -41.34
C GLN A 97 5.03 7.14 -41.82
N HIS A 98 5.59 8.34 -41.65
CA HIS A 98 5.22 9.52 -42.40
C HIS A 98 5.12 9.23 -43.90
N TYR A 99 4.05 9.77 -44.51
CA TYR A 99 3.98 10.30 -45.88
C TYR A 99 5.15 9.92 -46.82
N ARG A 100 5.11 8.71 -47.37
CA ARG A 100 5.78 8.44 -48.65
C ARG A 100 4.88 8.98 -49.76
N ARG A 101 5.38 9.98 -50.49
CA ARG A 101 4.88 10.32 -51.84
C ARG A 101 4.75 9.02 -52.63
N LYS A 102 3.51 8.63 -52.97
CA LYS A 102 3.25 7.46 -53.80
C LYS A 102 3.87 7.69 -55.18
N ALA A 103 4.80 6.82 -55.55
CA ALA A 103 5.13 6.61 -56.95
C ALA A 103 3.87 6.14 -57.69
N ILE A 104 3.61 6.76 -58.84
CA ILE A 104 2.44 6.51 -59.69
C ILE A 104 2.60 5.14 -60.37
N PRO A 105 1.78 4.12 -60.07
CA PRO A 105 1.67 2.95 -60.92
C PRO A 105 0.68 3.28 -62.04
N LYS A 106 1.08 3.08 -63.30
CA LYS A 106 0.18 3.19 -64.45
C LYS A 106 -0.97 2.20 -64.28
N GLN A 107 -2.15 2.70 -63.92
CA GLN A 107 -3.39 1.93 -63.85
C GLN A 107 -4.05 1.90 -65.24
N THR A 108 -4.37 0.69 -65.69
CA THR A 108 -5.18 0.44 -66.88
C THR A 108 -6.64 0.86 -66.64
N THR A 109 -7.25 1.46 -67.65
CA THR A 109 -8.53 2.19 -67.67
C THR A 109 -9.79 1.37 -67.31
N GLN A 110 -9.69 0.06 -67.08
CA GLN A 110 -10.85 -0.77 -66.73
C GLN A 110 -11.13 -0.87 -65.22
N ALA A 111 -10.11 -0.76 -64.35
CA ALA A 111 -10.29 -0.95 -62.91
C ALA A 111 -10.84 0.29 -62.17
N PHE A 112 -10.84 1.46 -62.81
CA PHE A 112 -11.34 2.72 -62.23
C PHE A 112 -12.87 2.85 -62.37
N ASN A 113 -13.43 2.47 -63.52
CA ASN A 113 -14.86 2.62 -63.78
C ASN A 113 -15.72 1.65 -62.95
N GLN A 114 -15.21 0.46 -62.63
CA GLN A 114 -15.93 -0.53 -61.82
C GLN A 114 -16.03 -0.09 -60.35
N LYS A 115 -14.98 0.56 -59.84
CA LYS A 115 -14.93 1.03 -58.45
C LYS A 115 -15.77 2.28 -58.22
N GLN A 116 -15.94 3.11 -59.25
CA GLN A 116 -16.77 4.32 -59.19
C GLN A 116 -18.28 4.00 -59.18
N MET A 117 -18.72 2.95 -59.89
CA MET A 117 -20.12 2.50 -59.84
C MET A 117 -20.50 1.86 -58.49
N GLU A 118 -19.59 1.10 -57.86
CA GLU A 118 -19.82 0.54 -56.51
C GLU A 118 -19.88 1.61 -55.42
N GLU A 119 -19.07 2.67 -55.55
CA GLU A 119 -19.04 3.78 -54.59
C GLU A 119 -20.28 4.69 -54.70
N GLU A 120 -20.79 4.93 -55.92
CA GLU A 120 -22.05 5.66 -56.14
C GLU A 120 -23.28 4.88 -55.64
N ALA A 121 -23.32 3.55 -55.83
CA ALA A 121 -24.41 2.71 -55.32
C ALA A 121 -24.47 2.68 -53.78
N MET A 122 -23.32 2.74 -53.11
CA MET A 122 -23.25 2.73 -51.64
C MET A 122 -23.69 4.07 -51.02
N ILE A 123 -23.38 5.20 -51.68
CA ILE A 123 -23.77 6.55 -51.24
C ILE A 123 -25.28 6.82 -51.40
N LEU A 124 -25.93 6.18 -52.39
CA LEU A 124 -27.37 6.29 -52.60
C LEU A 124 -28.20 5.53 -51.55
N SER A 125 -27.71 4.41 -51.00
CA SER A 125 -28.45 3.64 -49.97
C SER A 125 -28.37 4.27 -48.57
N ALA A 126 -27.32 5.04 -48.27
CA ALA A 126 -27.10 5.66 -46.96
C ALA A 126 -27.90 6.96 -46.73
N LYS A 127 -28.59 7.48 -47.75
CA LYS A 127 -29.31 8.78 -47.70
C LYS A 127 -30.82 8.69 -47.44
N GLN A 128 -31.40 7.50 -47.22
CA GLN A 128 -32.86 7.32 -47.20
C GLN A 128 -33.50 6.95 -45.85
N LYS A 129 -32.84 7.14 -44.69
CA LYS A 129 -33.48 6.96 -43.37
C LYS A 129 -33.23 8.11 -42.37
N HIS A 130 -34.30 8.87 -42.16
CA HIS A 130 -34.68 9.82 -41.09
C HIS A 130 -33.77 10.99 -40.67
N PRO A 131 -34.23 12.26 -40.82
CA PRO A 131 -33.52 13.48 -40.44
C PRO A 131 -33.83 14.03 -39.02
N ASP A 132 -34.35 13.24 -38.08
CA ASP A 132 -34.80 13.75 -36.76
C ASP A 132 -33.85 13.47 -35.57
N MET A 133 -32.83 12.64 -35.72
CA MET A 133 -31.91 12.28 -34.62
C MET A 133 -30.72 13.23 -34.44
N ARG A 134 -30.62 14.31 -35.23
CA ARG A 134 -29.44 15.20 -35.24
C ARG A 134 -29.62 16.53 -34.49
N LYS A 135 -30.81 16.81 -33.94
CA LYS A 135 -31.08 18.07 -33.19
C LYS A 135 -31.09 17.95 -31.66
N GLN A 136 -30.76 16.79 -31.09
CA GLN A 136 -30.65 16.60 -29.62
C GLN A 136 -29.21 16.43 -29.11
N ARG A 137 -28.21 16.75 -29.93
CA ARG A 137 -26.79 16.60 -29.57
C ARG A 137 -26.00 17.92 -29.53
N ASN A 138 -26.66 19.02 -29.18
CA ASN A 138 -26.04 20.35 -29.11
C ASN A 138 -26.28 21.12 -27.79
N LEU A 139 -26.69 20.44 -26.71
CA LEU A 139 -26.80 21.08 -25.40
C LEU A 139 -26.15 20.21 -24.31
N HIS A 140 -24.82 20.14 -24.32
CA HIS A 140 -24.05 19.79 -23.13
C HIS A 140 -22.92 20.82 -23.00
N PRO A 141 -22.85 21.59 -21.89
CA PRO A 141 -21.77 22.53 -21.70
C PRO A 141 -20.46 21.76 -21.61
N ARG A 142 -19.43 22.26 -22.31
CA ARG A 142 -18.04 21.86 -22.10
C ARG A 142 -17.63 22.24 -20.68
N GLY A 143 -17.93 21.39 -19.72
CA GLY A 143 -17.27 21.39 -18.42
C GLY A 143 -15.83 20.95 -18.62
N ASN A 144 -14.89 21.80 -18.23
CA ASN A 144 -13.48 21.49 -18.10
C ASN A 144 -13.32 20.14 -17.40
N ARG A 145 -12.95 19.09 -18.14
CA ARG A 145 -12.25 17.95 -17.55
C ARG A 145 -10.88 18.46 -17.17
N SER A 146 -10.77 18.97 -15.95
CA SER A 146 -9.49 19.02 -15.27
C SER A 146 -8.91 17.62 -15.38
N ASN A 147 -7.64 17.54 -15.74
CA ASN A 147 -6.83 16.38 -15.40
C ASN A 147 -6.86 16.31 -13.86
N ALA A 148 -7.87 15.63 -13.30
CA ALA A 148 -7.83 15.14 -11.95
C ALA A 148 -6.61 14.22 -11.91
N ARG A 149 -5.50 14.77 -11.41
CA ARG A 149 -4.35 13.97 -11.03
C ARG A 149 -4.92 12.91 -10.11
N HIS A 150 -4.70 11.64 -10.44
CA HIS A 150 -5.04 10.50 -9.62
C HIS A 150 -4.39 10.70 -8.25
N HIS A 151 -5.10 11.31 -7.31
CA HIS A 151 -4.74 11.27 -5.91
C HIS A 151 -5.30 9.93 -5.41
N THR A 152 -4.48 8.89 -5.52
CA THR A 152 -4.55 7.77 -4.59
C THR A 152 -4.63 8.32 -3.17
N PHE A 153 -5.22 7.55 -2.25
CA PHE A 153 -5.24 7.83 -0.81
C PHE A 153 -3.79 7.94 -0.29
N ASN A 154 -3.18 9.10 -0.50
CA ASN A 154 -1.78 9.46 -0.28
C ASN A 154 -1.66 10.39 0.94
N GLU A 155 -2.61 10.29 1.84
CA GLU A 155 -2.61 11.04 3.08
C GLU A 155 -1.77 10.29 4.10
N TRP A 156 -1.05 11.05 4.91
CA TRP A 156 -0.32 10.50 6.04
C TRP A 156 -1.33 9.96 7.04
N SER A 157 -1.08 8.74 7.52
CA SER A 157 -1.85 8.20 8.65
C SER A 157 -1.61 8.98 9.94
N ILE A 158 -0.42 9.59 10.04
CA ILE A 158 -0.05 10.59 11.04
C ILE A 158 1.01 11.48 10.40
N GLU A 159 0.79 12.80 10.42
CA GLU A 159 1.75 13.75 9.86
C GLU A 159 2.96 13.87 10.78
N PRO A 160 4.19 13.65 10.27
CA PRO A 160 5.39 13.84 11.08
C PRO A 160 5.50 15.28 11.55
N LEU A 161 5.61 15.48 12.88
CA LEU A 161 5.78 16.79 13.46
C LEU A 161 7.23 17.28 13.31
N PRO A 162 7.47 18.61 13.27
CA PRO A 162 8.83 19.16 13.23
C PRO A 162 9.71 18.77 14.43
N THR A 163 9.07 18.44 15.56
CA THR A 163 9.75 18.01 16.79
C THR A 163 10.22 16.57 16.74
N TRP A 164 9.70 15.76 15.80
CA TRP A 164 10.09 14.35 15.70
C TRP A 164 11.43 14.20 14.99
N GLN A 165 12.33 13.44 15.62
CA GLN A 165 13.63 13.14 15.02
C GLN A 165 13.51 11.90 14.12
N LEU A 166 13.82 12.04 12.84
CA LEU A 166 13.94 10.90 11.94
C LEU A 166 15.19 10.10 12.29
N LEU A 167 15.01 8.86 12.75
CA LEU A 167 16.08 7.95 13.14
C LEU A 167 16.54 7.07 11.99
N ASN A 168 15.59 6.56 11.20
CA ASN A 168 15.91 5.67 10.09
C ASN A 168 14.84 5.71 8.99
N GLU A 169 15.23 5.46 7.75
CA GLU A 169 14.33 5.29 6.61
C GLU A 169 14.65 3.94 5.96
N ILE A 170 13.66 3.04 5.91
CA ILE A 170 13.82 1.64 5.49
C ILE A 170 13.08 1.43 4.16
N PRO A 171 13.79 1.36 3.02
CA PRO A 171 13.17 1.10 1.73
C PRO A 171 12.58 -0.30 1.64
N PHE A 172 11.45 -0.48 0.94
CA PHE A 172 10.84 -1.81 0.74
C PHE A 172 11.74 -2.79 0.01
N GLY A 173 12.64 -2.29 -0.83
CA GLY A 173 13.66 -3.10 -1.50
C GLY A 173 14.66 -3.76 -0.53
N GLN A 174 14.88 -3.17 0.64
CA GLN A 174 15.65 -3.76 1.72
C GLN A 174 14.82 -4.82 2.45
N LEU A 175 13.59 -4.48 2.88
CA LEU A 175 12.69 -5.40 3.59
C LEU A 175 12.44 -6.70 2.82
N SER A 176 12.30 -6.61 1.50
CA SER A 176 12.07 -7.78 0.64
C SER A 176 13.26 -8.74 0.54
N LYS A 177 14.46 -8.30 0.97
CA LYS A 177 15.71 -9.06 0.91
C LYS A 177 16.19 -9.53 2.29
N VAL A 178 15.60 -9.03 3.37
CA VAL A 178 15.98 -9.46 4.72
C VAL A 178 15.62 -10.94 4.89
N ASP A 179 16.52 -11.70 5.47
CA ASP A 179 16.30 -13.11 5.78
C ASP A 179 16.82 -13.45 7.18
N LEU A 180 16.27 -14.50 7.77
CA LEU A 180 16.73 -15.02 9.06
C LEU A 180 18.00 -15.85 8.88
N HIS A 181 19.04 -15.51 9.64
CA HIS A 181 20.28 -16.29 9.73
C HIS A 181 20.18 -17.16 10.98
N GLY A 182 19.54 -18.33 10.86
CA GLY A 182 19.29 -19.21 12.01
C GLY A 182 18.28 -20.32 11.75
N GLY A 183 17.83 -20.95 12.84
CA GLY A 183 16.83 -22.03 12.85
C GLY A 183 15.43 -21.59 12.46
N LYS A 184 14.47 -22.53 12.49
CA LYS A 184 13.06 -22.23 12.26
C LYS A 184 12.48 -21.48 13.46
N VAL A 185 11.60 -20.52 13.22
CA VAL A 185 10.80 -19.89 14.28
C VAL A 185 9.76 -20.91 14.75
N VAL A 186 9.79 -21.25 16.04
CA VAL A 186 8.85 -22.18 16.66
C VAL A 186 7.90 -21.39 17.56
N GLY A 187 6.60 -21.65 17.41
CA GLY A 187 5.56 -21.08 18.26
C GLY A 187 5.07 -22.08 19.29
N SER A 188 4.82 -21.63 20.52
CA SER A 188 4.20 -22.40 21.58
C SER A 188 2.96 -21.69 22.11
N ASP A 189 1.97 -22.47 22.54
CA ASP A 189 0.73 -21.94 23.08
C ASP A 189 0.92 -21.56 24.55
N MET A 190 0.42 -20.39 24.92
CA MET A 190 0.45 -19.89 26.29
C MET A 190 -0.91 -20.07 26.97
N MET A 191 -1.97 -19.53 26.36
CA MET A 191 -3.33 -19.61 26.89
C MET A 191 -4.38 -19.34 25.82
N TRP A 192 -5.64 -19.62 26.16
CA TRP A 192 -6.81 -19.37 25.33
C TRP A 192 -7.85 -18.53 26.10
N ARG A 193 -8.59 -17.70 25.37
CA ARG A 193 -9.70 -16.88 25.88
C ARG A 193 -10.88 -16.89 24.91
N GLY A 194 -12.08 -16.58 25.39
CA GLY A 194 -13.28 -16.45 24.57
C GLY A 194 -13.97 -17.77 24.23
N LYS A 195 -14.70 -17.81 23.10
CA LYS A 195 -15.58 -18.93 22.74
C LYS A 195 -15.24 -19.46 21.34
N LEU A 196 -14.89 -20.74 21.24
CA LEU A 196 -14.56 -21.37 19.96
C LEU A 196 -15.80 -22.06 19.39
N GLY A 197 -16.41 -21.47 18.36
CA GLY A 197 -17.55 -22.06 17.67
C GLY A 197 -17.20 -23.22 16.74
N VAL A 198 -18.19 -24.07 16.42
CA VAL A 198 -18.06 -25.11 15.39
C VAL A 198 -18.30 -24.52 14.01
N TYR A 199 -17.36 -24.70 13.09
CA TYR A 199 -17.52 -24.26 11.71
C TYR A 199 -18.54 -25.12 10.96
N ASP A 200 -19.56 -24.49 10.37
CA ASP A 200 -20.58 -25.19 9.59
C ASP A 200 -20.06 -25.55 8.18
N LYS A 201 -19.74 -26.83 7.97
CA LYS A 201 -19.28 -27.35 6.67
C LYS A 201 -20.27 -27.12 5.53
N ARG A 202 -21.56 -26.92 5.82
CA ARG A 202 -22.57 -26.62 4.79
C ARG A 202 -22.27 -25.29 4.07
N MET A 203 -21.58 -24.37 4.75
CA MET A 203 -21.19 -23.06 4.20
C MET A 203 -20.20 -23.18 3.04
N ASP A 204 -19.41 -24.25 2.97
CA ASP A 204 -18.49 -24.53 1.86
C ASP A 204 -19.23 -24.88 0.54
N HIS A 205 -20.52 -25.22 0.62
CA HIS A 205 -21.34 -25.61 -0.53
C HIS A 205 -22.11 -24.43 -1.16
N ILE A 206 -21.94 -23.21 -0.63
CA ILE A 206 -22.55 -22.00 -1.19
C ILE A 206 -21.99 -21.77 -2.61
N SER A 207 -22.88 -21.46 -3.55
CA SER A 207 -22.54 -21.19 -4.95
C SER A 207 -23.29 -19.97 -5.48
N ALA A 208 -22.85 -19.42 -6.61
CA ALA A 208 -23.49 -18.25 -7.20
C ALA A 208 -24.96 -18.48 -7.60
N LYS A 209 -25.36 -19.73 -7.87
CA LYS A 209 -26.75 -20.11 -8.16
C LYS A 209 -27.63 -20.21 -6.92
N ALA A 210 -27.02 -20.47 -5.76
CA ALA A 210 -27.67 -20.60 -4.47
C ALA A 210 -26.94 -19.72 -3.46
N GLU A 211 -26.91 -18.40 -3.74
CA GLU A 211 -26.26 -17.42 -2.87
C GLU A 211 -27.03 -17.30 -1.54
N VAL A 212 -26.28 -17.11 -0.46
CA VAL A 212 -26.86 -16.98 0.89
C VAL A 212 -26.82 -15.51 1.32
N PRO A 213 -27.96 -14.90 1.68
CA PRO A 213 -28.02 -13.63 2.39
C PRO A 213 -27.02 -13.51 3.54
N LEU A 214 -26.18 -12.47 3.54
CA LEU A 214 -25.39 -12.14 4.72
C LEU A 214 -26.34 -11.52 5.76
N GLN A 215 -26.42 -12.13 6.95
CA GLN A 215 -27.31 -11.71 8.03
C GLN A 215 -26.74 -10.49 8.75
N ASN A 216 -27.62 -9.58 9.19
CA ASN A 216 -27.22 -8.44 10.01
C ASN A 216 -27.23 -8.87 11.48
N LEU A 217 -26.05 -9.17 12.03
CA LEU A 217 -25.86 -9.64 13.40
C LEU A 217 -25.15 -8.60 14.28
N ASN A 218 -25.07 -7.34 13.82
CA ASN A 218 -24.27 -6.31 14.48
C ASN A 218 -24.78 -5.93 15.88
N GLU A 219 -26.09 -6.06 16.13
CA GLU A 219 -26.71 -5.73 17.42
C GLU A 219 -26.70 -6.92 18.40
N GLN A 220 -26.24 -8.09 17.96
CA GLN A 220 -26.25 -9.30 18.79
C GLN A 220 -24.92 -9.55 19.50
N PHE A 221 -23.83 -8.96 19.01
CA PHE A 221 -22.49 -9.26 19.46
C PHE A 221 -21.64 -8.00 19.58
N ASP A 222 -20.84 -7.96 20.62
CA ASP A 222 -19.83 -6.94 20.85
C ASP A 222 -18.50 -7.37 20.22
N TYR A 223 -17.83 -6.42 19.58
CA TYR A 223 -16.57 -6.62 18.87
C TYR A 223 -15.51 -5.68 19.43
N TYR A 224 -14.34 -6.24 19.73
CA TYR A 224 -13.25 -5.52 20.37
C TYR A 224 -12.09 -5.30 19.40
N TRP A 225 -11.55 -4.08 19.38
CA TRP A 225 -10.35 -3.71 18.62
C TRP A 225 -9.18 -3.44 19.57
N THR A 226 -9.08 -4.22 20.64
CA THR A 226 -8.12 -4.01 21.74
C THR A 226 -6.69 -3.96 21.23
N SER A 227 -5.99 -2.90 21.64
CA SER A 227 -4.59 -2.61 21.36
C SER A 227 -3.66 -3.57 22.11
N THR A 228 -2.34 -3.44 21.93
CA THR A 228 -1.38 -4.27 22.69
C THR A 228 -1.33 -3.85 24.15
N SER A 229 -1.34 -2.53 24.41
CA SER A 229 -1.22 -2.00 25.77
C SER A 229 -2.50 -2.17 26.59
N ASP A 230 -3.66 -2.27 25.92
CA ASP A 230 -4.96 -2.51 26.55
C ASP A 230 -5.24 -4.02 26.78
N ASP A 231 -4.28 -4.91 26.51
CA ASP A 231 -4.42 -6.36 26.71
C ASP A 231 -3.55 -6.85 27.88
N ASP A 232 -4.19 -7.02 29.04
CA ASP A 232 -3.53 -7.45 30.26
C ASP A 232 -2.79 -8.78 30.11
N CYS A 233 -3.27 -9.72 29.28
CA CYS A 233 -2.57 -11.00 29.09
C CYS A 233 -1.22 -10.84 28.38
N ILE A 234 -1.10 -9.87 27.46
CA ILE A 234 0.18 -9.52 26.83
C ILE A 234 1.04 -8.72 27.80
N MET A 235 0.45 -7.74 28.49
CA MET A 235 1.16 -6.85 29.40
C MET A 235 1.71 -7.58 30.62
N ASP A 236 0.95 -8.50 31.21
CA ASP A 236 1.41 -9.35 32.31
C ASP A 236 2.58 -10.23 31.89
N TYR A 237 2.55 -10.79 30.67
CA TYR A 237 3.69 -11.53 30.13
C TYR A 237 4.92 -10.63 30.02
N LEU A 238 4.77 -9.45 29.43
CA LEU A 238 5.86 -8.47 29.31
C LEU A 238 6.42 -8.03 30.66
N LEU A 239 5.57 -7.83 31.67
CA LEU A 239 5.96 -7.39 33.01
C LEU A 239 6.55 -8.52 33.84
N SER A 240 6.16 -9.77 33.56
CA SER A 240 6.68 -10.94 34.27
C SER A 240 8.20 -11.06 34.10
N ASN A 241 8.89 -11.31 35.20
CA ASN A 241 10.30 -11.66 35.16
C ASN A 241 10.40 -13.11 34.70
N HIS A 242 10.43 -13.34 33.38
CA HIS A 242 10.59 -14.69 32.85
C HIS A 242 11.87 -15.33 33.41
N PRO A 243 11.76 -16.40 34.22
CA PRO A 243 12.91 -17.19 34.62
C PRO A 243 13.65 -17.72 33.40
N GLN A 244 14.94 -17.98 33.56
CA GLN A 244 15.85 -18.47 32.53
C GLN A 244 15.54 -19.94 32.17
N ASP A 245 14.40 -20.22 31.54
CA ASP A 245 13.91 -21.60 31.34
C ASP A 245 14.36 -22.25 30.02
N SER A 246 15.59 -22.01 29.55
CA SER A 246 16.11 -22.73 28.38
C SER A 246 17.55 -23.19 28.59
N GLU A 247 17.71 -24.51 28.69
CA GLU A 247 18.99 -25.24 28.78
C GLU A 247 19.96 -24.92 27.63
N ASP A 248 19.47 -24.33 26.53
CA ASP A 248 20.25 -23.97 25.33
C ASP A 248 20.99 -22.62 25.42
N TYR A 249 20.69 -21.79 26.41
CA TYR A 249 21.28 -20.45 26.54
C TYR A 249 22.00 -20.29 27.89
N PRO A 250 23.32 -20.06 27.92
CA PRO A 250 24.07 -19.99 29.17
C PRO A 250 23.53 -18.88 30.09
N GLU A 251 23.55 -19.15 31.39
CA GLU A 251 23.12 -18.24 32.46
C GLU A 251 23.61 -16.80 32.20
N GLY A 252 22.68 -15.85 32.09
CA GLY A 252 22.97 -14.42 31.89
C GLY A 252 22.92 -13.89 30.45
N SER A 253 22.43 -14.63 29.45
CA SER A 253 22.25 -14.09 28.09
C SER A 253 20.98 -13.23 27.95
N ASP A 254 21.12 -11.97 27.54
CA ASP A 254 20.04 -10.97 27.62
C ASP A 254 18.68 -11.33 26.99
N LYS A 255 18.47 -11.70 25.73
CA LYS A 255 17.12 -11.82 25.09
C LYS A 255 16.30 -10.53 24.99
N ILE A 256 15.60 -10.38 23.87
CA ILE A 256 14.66 -9.28 23.61
C ILE A 256 13.25 -9.82 23.77
N ILE A 257 12.35 -9.08 24.43
CA ILE A 257 10.94 -9.45 24.56
C ILE A 257 10.10 -8.47 23.75
N LEU A 258 9.28 -8.97 22.83
CA LEU A 258 8.39 -8.19 21.97
C LEU A 258 6.93 -8.54 22.31
N GLY A 259 6.12 -7.54 22.66
CA GLY A 259 4.68 -7.68 22.75
C GLY A 259 3.97 -6.96 21.61
N ALA A 260 3.08 -7.67 20.93
CA ALA A 260 2.22 -7.12 19.88
C ALA A 260 1.04 -8.05 19.57
N THR A 261 -0.11 -7.51 19.18
CA THR A 261 -1.20 -8.33 18.61
C THR A 261 -0.83 -8.91 17.25
N ASP A 262 -1.51 -9.98 16.82
CA ASP A 262 -1.29 -10.59 15.51
C ASP A 262 -1.55 -9.61 14.35
N GLN A 263 -2.56 -8.75 14.51
CA GLN A 263 -2.89 -7.68 13.56
C GLN A 263 -1.71 -6.71 13.39
N ILE A 264 -1.09 -6.27 14.48
CA ILE A 264 0.09 -5.38 14.45
C ILE A 264 1.30 -6.10 13.83
N LEU A 265 1.57 -7.35 14.24
CA LEU A 265 2.64 -8.15 13.65
C LEU A 265 2.42 -8.34 12.14
N SER A 266 1.19 -8.60 11.71
CA SER A 266 0.86 -8.77 10.29
C SER A 266 1.17 -7.52 9.46
N VAL A 267 0.99 -6.32 10.03
CA VAL A 267 1.35 -5.06 9.37
C VAL A 267 2.85 -4.97 9.14
N ILE A 268 3.66 -5.30 10.15
CA ILE A 268 5.12 -5.30 10.05
C ILE A 268 5.59 -6.37 9.04
N MET A 269 5.10 -7.60 9.20
CA MET A 269 5.45 -8.75 8.35
C MET A 269 5.16 -8.53 6.87
N THR A 270 4.11 -7.75 6.56
CA THR A 270 3.64 -7.51 5.18
C THR A 270 3.87 -6.08 4.71
N ALA A 271 4.67 -5.30 5.45
CA ALA A 271 4.81 -3.85 5.26
C ALA A 271 5.15 -3.43 3.82
N ALA A 272 6.02 -4.21 3.15
CA ALA A 272 6.45 -3.94 1.78
C ALA A 272 5.35 -4.09 0.71
N ARG A 273 4.15 -4.56 1.08
CA ARG A 273 2.99 -4.69 0.17
C ARG A 273 1.97 -3.57 0.34
N SER A 274 2.04 -2.79 1.41
CA SER A 274 1.09 -1.71 1.66
C SER A 274 1.32 -0.52 0.73
N LYS A 275 0.25 0.01 0.15
CA LYS A 275 0.23 1.29 -0.56
C LYS A 275 -0.37 2.41 0.29
N TYR A 276 -1.31 2.14 1.19
CA TYR A 276 -1.84 3.18 2.08
C TYR A 276 -0.93 3.39 3.28
N SER A 277 -0.78 4.65 3.71
CA SER A 277 -0.03 5.01 4.92
C SER A 277 -0.64 4.34 6.15
N TRP A 278 0.21 3.89 7.06
CA TRP A 278 -0.17 3.39 8.38
C TRP A 278 0.95 3.77 9.36
N HIS A 279 0.62 3.84 10.65
CA HIS A 279 1.60 4.08 11.71
C HIS A 279 1.39 3.13 12.88
N LEU A 280 2.48 2.84 13.59
CA LEU A 280 2.52 2.05 14.82
C LEU A 280 3.29 2.85 15.86
N ASN A 281 2.79 2.82 17.09
CA ASN A 281 3.47 3.37 18.26
C ASN A 281 4.39 2.29 18.81
N VAL A 282 5.59 2.67 19.25
CA VAL A 282 6.60 1.74 19.72
C VAL A 282 7.19 2.27 21.02
N THR A 283 7.00 1.52 22.09
CA THR A 283 7.59 1.82 23.40
C THR A 283 8.76 0.87 23.65
N LYS A 284 9.94 1.41 23.99
CA LYS A 284 11.09 0.61 24.43
C LYS A 284 11.38 0.85 25.91
N ILE A 285 11.48 -0.23 26.68
CA ILE A 285 11.84 -0.22 28.11
C ILE A 285 12.84 -1.36 28.36
N GLY A 286 14.11 -1.04 28.58
CA GLY A 286 15.19 -2.01 28.72
C GLY A 286 15.28 -2.94 27.50
N ASN A 287 15.10 -4.25 27.72
CA ASN A 287 15.08 -5.29 26.69
C ASN A 287 13.66 -5.62 26.16
N LYS A 288 12.66 -4.83 26.53
CA LYS A 288 11.26 -5.04 26.17
C LYS A 288 10.83 -4.01 25.13
N ILE A 289 10.11 -4.48 24.11
CA ILE A 289 9.52 -3.67 23.06
C ILE A 289 8.01 -3.93 23.06
N ILE A 290 7.23 -2.87 23.14
CA ILE A 290 5.78 -2.90 23.00
C ILE A 290 5.46 -2.18 21.69
N ILE A 291 4.82 -2.88 20.76
CA ILE A 291 4.34 -2.26 19.52
C ILE A 291 2.83 -2.19 19.59
N ASP A 292 2.32 -0.98 19.39
CA ASP A 292 0.92 -0.65 19.57
C ASP A 292 0.31 0.12 18.40
N LYS A 293 -1.02 0.22 18.40
CA LYS A 293 -1.81 0.98 17.42
C LYS A 293 -2.78 1.92 18.14
N ALA A 294 -3.14 3.02 17.50
CA ALA A 294 -4.30 3.80 17.93
C ALA A 294 -5.60 3.03 17.62
N ASN A 295 -6.54 3.03 18.57
CA ASN A 295 -7.87 2.44 18.40
C ASN A 295 -8.65 3.22 17.33
N GLY A 296 -9.24 2.49 16.38
CA GLY A 296 -9.93 3.09 15.22
C GLY A 296 -8.99 3.60 14.12
N SER A 297 -7.69 3.27 14.19
CA SER A 297 -6.74 3.61 13.13
C SER A 297 -7.01 2.82 11.84
N ILE A 298 -6.28 3.15 10.76
CA ILE A 298 -6.35 2.41 9.48
C ILE A 298 -5.99 0.92 9.62
N ILE A 299 -5.32 0.53 10.71
CA ILE A 299 -4.97 -0.87 10.99
C ILE A 299 -6.24 -1.67 11.29
N ASP A 300 -7.22 -1.06 11.97
CA ASP A 300 -8.53 -1.66 12.29
C ASP A 300 -9.47 -1.72 11.09
N MET A 301 -9.15 -0.96 10.03
CA MET A 301 -9.89 -0.99 8.78
C MET A 301 -9.36 -2.06 7.83
N LEU A 302 -10.27 -2.65 7.04
CA LEU A 302 -9.92 -3.60 5.98
C LEU A 302 -9.93 -2.91 4.63
N THR A 303 -8.76 -2.71 4.02
CA THR A 303 -8.65 -1.99 2.75
C THR A 303 -9.31 -2.77 1.59
N VAL A 304 -9.89 -2.05 0.63
CA VAL A 304 -10.51 -2.64 -0.56
C VAL A 304 -9.81 -2.10 -1.80
N ASN A 305 -9.28 -3.01 -2.62
CA ASN A 305 -8.58 -2.73 -3.87
C ASN A 305 -7.37 -1.79 -3.72
N GLU A 306 -6.73 -1.77 -2.55
CA GLU A 306 -5.56 -0.94 -2.25
C GLU A 306 -4.43 -1.13 -3.27
N THR A 307 -4.12 -2.38 -3.63
CA THR A 307 -3.00 -2.69 -4.52
C THR A 307 -3.41 -2.82 -5.98
N ALA A 308 -4.67 -2.57 -6.31
CA ALA A 308 -5.16 -2.57 -7.69
C ALA A 308 -4.38 -1.56 -8.56
N PRO A 309 -4.34 -1.78 -9.90
CA PRO A 309 -3.78 -0.79 -10.83
C PRO A 309 -4.51 0.56 -10.75
N GLU A 310 -5.83 0.51 -10.57
CA GLU A 310 -6.72 1.66 -10.38
C GLU A 310 -7.45 1.49 -9.03
N PRO A 311 -6.83 1.91 -7.91
CA PRO A 311 -7.45 1.81 -6.60
C PRO A 311 -8.61 2.82 -6.44
N PRO A 312 -9.53 2.61 -5.48
CA PRO A 312 -10.66 3.51 -5.27
C PRO A 312 -10.20 4.94 -4.96
N LEU A 313 -10.85 5.91 -5.61
CA LEU A 313 -10.50 7.32 -5.47
C LEU A 313 -11.18 7.96 -4.24
N PRO A 314 -10.48 8.80 -3.46
CA PRO A 314 -11.07 9.52 -2.32
C PRO A 314 -12.25 10.41 -2.69
N ASP A 315 -12.23 10.98 -3.89
CA ASP A 315 -13.23 11.89 -4.44
C ASP A 315 -14.26 11.20 -5.33
N ALA A 316 -14.37 9.86 -5.28
CA ALA A 316 -15.35 9.12 -6.07
C ALA A 316 -16.77 9.70 -5.92
N ASP A 317 -17.46 9.86 -7.07
CA ASP A 317 -18.83 10.39 -7.15
C ASP A 317 -19.80 9.59 -6.27
N ILE A 318 -19.64 8.27 -6.29
CA ILE A 318 -20.39 7.35 -5.45
C ILE A 318 -19.72 7.33 -4.08
N LYS A 319 -20.29 8.04 -3.11
CA LYS A 319 -19.75 8.20 -1.75
C LYS A 319 -19.46 6.86 -1.05
N ILE A 320 -20.32 5.85 -1.23
CA ILE A 320 -20.15 4.50 -0.65
C ILE A 320 -19.00 3.71 -1.28
N ASN A 321 -18.38 4.21 -2.36
CA ASN A 321 -17.24 3.58 -3.02
C ASN A 321 -15.92 4.32 -2.73
N ARG A 322 -15.92 5.26 -1.77
CA ARG A 322 -14.70 5.92 -1.29
C ARG A 322 -13.94 5.00 -0.33
N PRO A 323 -12.61 5.08 -0.25
CA PRO A 323 -11.80 4.15 0.54
C PRO A 323 -12.24 3.98 2.00
N PRO A 324 -12.55 5.04 2.78
CA PRO A 324 -13.00 4.88 4.16
C PRO A 324 -14.34 4.12 4.25
N ALA A 325 -15.32 4.47 3.41
CA ALA A 325 -16.63 3.81 3.40
C ALA A 325 -16.53 2.32 3.03
N LEU A 326 -15.71 1.99 2.03
CA LEU A 326 -15.41 0.61 1.66
C LEU A 326 -14.69 -0.15 2.78
N GLY A 327 -13.82 0.53 3.52
CA GLY A 327 -13.13 -0.04 4.67
C GLY A 327 -14.08 -0.42 5.79
N TYR A 328 -14.98 0.49 6.18
CA TYR A 328 -16.01 0.22 7.20
C TYR A 328 -16.97 -0.90 6.77
N GLU A 329 -17.42 -0.88 5.53
CA GLU A 329 -18.24 -1.96 4.96
C GLU A 329 -17.50 -3.31 5.05
N ALA A 330 -16.20 -3.35 4.71
CA ALA A 330 -15.41 -4.57 4.78
C ALA A 330 -15.27 -5.13 6.19
N VAL A 331 -15.11 -4.27 7.20
CA VAL A 331 -15.08 -4.68 8.61
C VAL A 331 -16.42 -5.30 9.01
N LYS A 332 -17.54 -4.60 8.76
CA LYS A 332 -18.89 -5.10 9.08
C LYS A 332 -19.17 -6.45 8.39
N VAL A 333 -18.78 -6.57 7.13
CA VAL A 333 -18.97 -7.79 6.34
C VAL A 333 -18.18 -8.96 6.94
N ASN A 334 -16.93 -8.75 7.37
CA ASN A 334 -16.13 -9.79 8.03
C ASN A 334 -16.72 -10.18 9.39
N GLN A 335 -17.12 -9.21 10.21
CA GLN A 335 -17.77 -9.44 11.51
C GLN A 335 -19.02 -10.33 11.37
N ARG A 336 -19.95 -9.95 10.48
CA ARG A 336 -21.17 -10.71 10.20
C ARG A 336 -20.87 -12.11 9.67
N LEU A 337 -19.93 -12.22 8.73
CA LEU A 337 -19.56 -13.51 8.14
C LEU A 337 -19.02 -14.47 9.20
N ARG A 338 -18.11 -14.01 10.07
CA ARG A 338 -17.47 -14.84 11.10
C ARG A 338 -18.49 -15.48 12.03
N GLN A 339 -19.57 -14.78 12.37
CA GLN A 339 -20.65 -15.34 13.18
C GLN A 339 -21.60 -16.25 12.37
N GLN A 340 -21.94 -15.86 11.14
CA GLN A 340 -22.88 -16.62 10.31
C GLN A 340 -22.36 -17.97 9.83
N VAL A 341 -21.04 -18.16 9.73
CA VAL A 341 -20.45 -19.45 9.30
C VAL A 341 -20.38 -20.50 10.41
N LEU A 342 -20.79 -20.15 11.62
CA LEU A 342 -20.80 -21.05 12.77
C LEU A 342 -22.12 -21.79 12.87
N VAL A 343 -22.06 -23.00 13.42
CA VAL A 343 -23.28 -23.72 13.80
C VAL A 343 -23.90 -23.00 15.00
N SER A 344 -25.15 -22.57 14.84
CA SER A 344 -25.86 -21.80 15.86
C SER A 344 -25.99 -22.60 17.17
N ASN A 345 -25.64 -21.95 18.28
CA ASN A 345 -25.68 -22.51 19.64
C ASN A 345 -24.78 -23.74 19.87
N GLU A 346 -23.78 -23.96 19.01
CA GLU A 346 -22.82 -25.06 19.16
C GLU A 346 -21.39 -24.53 19.30
N LEU A 347 -20.83 -24.71 20.50
CA LEU A 347 -19.44 -24.39 20.79
C LEU A 347 -18.61 -25.68 20.76
N SER A 348 -17.42 -25.58 20.16
CA SER A 348 -16.41 -26.61 20.29
C SER A 348 -15.78 -26.56 21.68
N GLU A 349 -15.38 -25.37 22.12
CA GLU A 349 -14.70 -25.12 23.40
C GLU A 349 -15.08 -23.72 23.91
N GLU A 350 -15.09 -23.55 25.23
CA GLU A 350 -15.32 -22.27 25.90
C GLU A 350 -14.21 -22.07 26.94
N PHE A 351 -13.66 -20.85 26.96
CA PHE A 351 -12.53 -20.47 27.81
C PHE A 351 -12.91 -19.28 28.69
N GLU A 352 -11.98 -18.86 29.56
CA GLU A 352 -12.10 -17.61 30.30
C GLU A 352 -12.32 -16.42 29.35
N LEU A 353 -13.09 -15.44 29.79
CA LEU A 353 -13.30 -14.22 29.00
C LEU A 353 -11.96 -13.49 28.81
N PRO A 354 -11.72 -12.91 27.63
CA PRO A 354 -10.58 -12.02 27.43
C PRO A 354 -10.60 -10.86 28.43
N PRO A 355 -9.44 -10.35 28.85
CA PRO A 355 -9.35 -9.32 29.90
C PRO A 355 -9.98 -7.98 29.50
N PHE A 356 -10.17 -7.76 28.20
CA PHE A 356 -10.75 -6.54 27.63
C PHE A 356 -12.27 -6.60 27.40
N VAL A 357 -12.94 -7.67 27.85
CA VAL A 357 -14.41 -7.76 27.79
C VAL A 357 -15.00 -7.05 29.01
N GLU A 358 -15.88 -6.08 28.79
CA GLU A 358 -16.52 -5.34 29.88
C GLU A 358 -17.67 -6.15 30.52
N GLU A 359 -17.97 -5.85 31.79
CA GLU A 359 -19.07 -6.51 32.50
C GLU A 359 -20.42 -6.18 31.85
N GLY A 360 -21.13 -7.23 31.41
CA GLY A 360 -22.45 -7.10 30.78
C GLY A 360 -22.44 -7.20 29.25
N ASP A 361 -21.26 -7.19 28.63
CA ASP A 361 -21.12 -7.37 27.19
C ASP A 361 -21.42 -8.81 26.74
N ASN A 362 -21.83 -8.95 25.48
CA ASN A 362 -21.98 -10.22 24.80
C ASN A 362 -20.94 -10.37 23.68
N PRO A 363 -19.70 -10.80 24.00
CA PRO A 363 -18.62 -10.89 23.02
C PRO A 363 -18.97 -11.85 21.88
N SER A 364 -18.57 -11.48 20.65
CA SER A 364 -18.72 -12.33 19.47
C SER A 364 -18.09 -13.72 19.67
N THR A 365 -18.67 -14.76 19.03
CA THR A 365 -18.14 -16.13 19.13
C THR A 365 -16.84 -16.24 18.35
N MET A 366 -15.71 -16.11 19.06
CA MET A 366 -14.36 -16.23 18.57
C MET A 366 -13.42 -16.57 19.74
N ALA A 367 -12.36 -17.33 19.48
CA ALA A 367 -11.35 -17.63 20.49
C ALA A 367 -10.08 -16.82 20.23
N TYR A 368 -9.50 -16.28 21.30
CA TYR A 368 -8.21 -15.61 21.28
C TYR A 368 -7.14 -16.58 21.77
N ARG A 369 -6.12 -16.82 20.95
CA ARG A 369 -5.03 -17.75 21.25
C ARG A 369 -3.76 -16.94 21.49
N TYR A 370 -3.30 -16.94 22.73
CA TYR A 370 -2.05 -16.29 23.12
C TYR A 370 -0.91 -17.26 22.90
N ARG A 371 0.11 -16.82 22.16
CA ARG A 371 1.24 -17.66 21.75
C ARG A 371 2.54 -16.91 21.92
N THR A 372 3.60 -17.68 22.15
CA THR A 372 4.97 -17.16 22.16
C THR A 372 5.75 -17.73 20.99
N PHE A 373 6.63 -16.93 20.40
CA PHE A 373 7.52 -17.33 19.32
C PHE A 373 8.95 -16.96 19.66
N VAL A 374 9.90 -17.84 19.36
CA VAL A 374 11.33 -17.53 19.50
C VAL A 374 11.91 -17.29 18.11
N VAL A 375 12.25 -16.03 17.82
CA VAL A 375 12.97 -15.65 16.59
C VAL A 375 14.47 -15.73 16.87
N PRO A 376 15.21 -16.61 16.18
CA PRO A 376 16.60 -16.88 16.51
C PRO A 376 17.49 -15.66 16.29
N GLY A 377 18.53 -15.58 17.13
CA GLY A 377 19.67 -14.67 16.95
C GLY A 377 20.55 -15.07 15.77
N ASP A 378 21.31 -14.11 15.23
CA ASP A 378 22.39 -14.43 14.29
C ASP A 378 23.66 -14.76 15.07
N THR A 379 24.10 -16.01 14.99
CA THR A 379 25.31 -16.49 15.66
C THR A 379 26.58 -15.74 15.25
N HIS A 380 26.61 -15.20 14.03
CA HIS A 380 27.74 -14.44 13.50
C HIS A 380 27.60 -12.92 13.70
N GLY A 381 26.44 -12.44 14.14
CA GLY A 381 26.19 -11.03 14.41
C GLY A 381 26.96 -10.49 15.62
N HIS A 382 26.74 -9.23 15.99
CA HIS A 382 27.26 -8.61 17.21
C HIS A 382 26.14 -7.81 17.92
N GLY A 383 26.30 -7.54 19.22
CA GLY A 383 25.31 -6.79 20.01
C GLY A 383 23.92 -7.44 19.99
N TRP A 384 22.88 -6.63 19.84
CA TRP A 384 21.48 -7.08 19.78
C TRP A 384 21.18 -8.04 18.62
N VAL A 385 22.00 -8.02 17.56
CA VAL A 385 21.86 -8.92 16.40
C VAL A 385 22.12 -10.38 16.80
N ARG A 386 22.88 -10.65 17.87
CA ARG A 386 23.07 -12.02 18.39
C ARG A 386 21.90 -12.53 19.23
N MET A 387 21.05 -11.62 19.73
CA MET A 387 20.05 -12.00 20.72
C MET A 387 18.80 -12.61 20.09
N PRO A 388 18.23 -13.66 20.68
CA PRO A 388 16.92 -14.14 20.29
C PRO A 388 15.84 -13.12 20.69
N ILE A 389 14.75 -13.10 19.93
CA ILE A 389 13.57 -12.28 20.23
C ILE A 389 12.44 -13.22 20.64
N HIS A 390 11.95 -13.08 21.86
CA HIS A 390 10.76 -13.73 22.39
C HIS A 390 9.57 -12.85 22.09
N VAL A 391 8.73 -13.28 21.16
CA VAL A 391 7.53 -12.55 20.75
C VAL A 391 6.34 -13.14 21.48
N VAL A 392 5.58 -12.34 22.23
CA VAL A 392 4.26 -12.70 22.73
C VAL A 392 3.19 -12.02 21.88
N THR A 393 2.17 -12.78 21.51
CA THR A 393 1.12 -12.28 20.64
C THR A 393 -0.23 -12.94 20.89
N ARG A 394 -1.29 -12.18 20.70
CA ARG A 394 -2.68 -12.65 20.66
C ARG A 394 -3.10 -12.84 19.22
N GLY A 395 -3.53 -14.06 18.86
CA GLY A 395 -4.14 -14.39 17.58
C GLY A 395 -5.64 -14.68 17.69
N GLU A 396 -6.34 -14.64 16.56
CA GLU A 396 -7.78 -14.94 16.44
C GLU A 396 -8.04 -16.29 15.75
N VAL A 397 -8.91 -17.10 16.37
CA VAL A 397 -9.43 -18.34 15.78
C VAL A 397 -10.95 -18.25 15.66
N HIS A 398 -11.44 -18.30 14.43
CA HIS A 398 -12.84 -17.99 14.10
C HIS A 398 -13.77 -19.20 14.23
N GLY A 399 -13.23 -20.42 14.19
CA GLY A 399 -14.02 -21.63 14.37
C GLY A 399 -13.17 -22.88 14.27
N ARG A 400 -13.76 -24.02 14.62
CA ARG A 400 -13.11 -25.34 14.55
C ARG A 400 -13.92 -26.33 13.73
N ILE A 401 -13.24 -27.06 12.86
CA ILE A 401 -13.81 -28.19 12.14
C ILE A 401 -13.77 -29.43 13.04
N PRO A 402 -14.91 -30.08 13.32
CA PRO A 402 -14.95 -31.23 14.21
C PRO A 402 -14.29 -32.46 13.56
N GLY A 403 -13.73 -33.33 14.40
CA GLY A 403 -13.10 -34.59 13.98
C GLY A 403 -11.60 -34.51 13.70
N VAL A 404 -10.96 -33.35 13.96
CA VAL A 404 -9.49 -33.19 13.89
C VAL A 404 -8.94 -32.99 15.32
N PRO A 405 -8.26 -34.00 15.90
CA PRO A 405 -7.64 -33.86 17.22
C PRO A 405 -6.59 -32.75 17.21
N ASN A 406 -6.62 -31.87 18.22
CA ASN A 406 -5.69 -30.74 18.40
C ASN A 406 -5.46 -29.89 17.12
N GLY A 407 -6.51 -29.75 16.31
CA GLY A 407 -6.47 -29.03 15.04
C GLY A 407 -7.87 -28.82 14.48
N GLY A 408 -7.95 -28.53 13.19
CA GLY A 408 -9.17 -28.10 12.51
C GLY A 408 -9.47 -26.62 12.75
N TYR A 409 -8.50 -25.84 13.24
CA TYR A 409 -8.66 -24.42 13.50
C TYR A 409 -8.79 -23.66 12.18
N THR A 410 -9.76 -22.75 12.13
CA THR A 410 -10.17 -22.10 10.91
C THR A 410 -10.13 -20.58 11.06
N TYR A 411 -9.49 -19.92 10.10
CA TYR A 411 -9.50 -18.47 9.96
C TYR A 411 -10.45 -18.08 8.83
N VAL A 412 -11.44 -17.22 9.10
CA VAL A 412 -12.48 -16.85 8.13
C VAL A 412 -12.32 -15.38 7.75
N CYS A 413 -12.21 -15.10 6.44
CA CYS A 413 -12.11 -13.75 5.92
C CYS A 413 -12.92 -13.54 4.64
N ALA A 414 -13.33 -12.30 4.40
CA ALA A 414 -14.13 -11.91 3.25
C ALA A 414 -13.37 -11.00 2.28
N LEU A 415 -13.65 -11.21 0.99
CA LEU A 415 -13.39 -10.28 -0.10
C LEU A 415 -14.70 -9.67 -0.56
N ASN A 416 -14.68 -8.36 -0.85
CA ASN A 416 -15.86 -7.61 -1.23
C ASN A 416 -15.77 -7.26 -2.71
N GLU A 417 -16.82 -7.58 -3.47
CA GLU A 417 -16.93 -7.15 -4.86
C GLU A 417 -17.10 -5.62 -4.88
N LEU A 418 -16.19 -4.93 -5.56
CA LEU A 418 -16.38 -3.55 -5.98
C LEU A 418 -16.71 -3.56 -7.47
N PRO A 419 -17.99 -3.46 -7.87
CA PRO A 419 -18.38 -3.58 -9.27
C PRO A 419 -17.76 -2.46 -10.10
N HIS A 420 -17.00 -2.82 -11.14
CA HIS A 420 -16.48 -1.88 -12.13
C HIS A 420 -17.12 -2.16 -13.49
N LYS A 421 -17.48 -1.11 -14.25
CA LYS A 421 -18.22 -1.24 -15.52
C LYS A 421 -17.55 -2.15 -16.56
N THR A 422 -16.23 -2.32 -16.47
CA THR A 422 -15.42 -3.13 -17.39
C THR A 422 -15.12 -4.54 -16.87
N GLN A 423 -15.41 -4.83 -15.60
CA GLN A 423 -15.16 -6.13 -14.99
C GLN A 423 -16.41 -7.02 -15.08
N LYS A 424 -16.23 -8.32 -15.34
CA LYS A 424 -17.35 -9.28 -15.28
C LYS A 424 -17.80 -9.43 -13.83
N SER A 425 -19.10 -9.62 -13.60
CA SER A 425 -19.60 -9.87 -12.24
C SER A 425 -18.99 -11.14 -11.64
N TRP A 426 -18.69 -11.10 -10.35
CA TRP A 426 -18.21 -12.25 -9.58
C TRP A 426 -19.16 -13.44 -9.65
N ARG A 427 -20.48 -13.21 -9.72
CA ARG A 427 -21.49 -14.29 -9.86
C ARG A 427 -21.24 -15.18 -11.07
N THR A 428 -20.76 -14.61 -12.18
CA THR A 428 -20.38 -15.38 -13.37
C THR A 428 -18.95 -15.93 -13.27
N GLN A 429 -18.03 -15.11 -12.76
CA GLN A 429 -16.60 -15.47 -12.71
C GLN A 429 -16.32 -16.62 -11.75
N ILE A 430 -16.99 -16.69 -10.59
CA ILE A 430 -16.72 -17.70 -9.57
C ILE A 430 -17.04 -19.12 -10.06
N GLU A 431 -18.05 -19.28 -10.93
CA GLU A 431 -18.38 -20.59 -11.51
C GLU A 431 -17.46 -21.00 -12.66
N THR A 432 -17.11 -20.04 -13.53
CA THR A 432 -16.43 -20.35 -14.80
C THR A 432 -14.92 -20.14 -14.75
N GLN A 433 -14.44 -19.25 -13.88
CA GLN A 433 -13.08 -18.71 -13.89
C GLN A 433 -12.55 -18.47 -12.46
N LYS A 434 -12.84 -19.38 -11.51
CA LYS A 434 -12.45 -19.24 -10.09
C LYS A 434 -10.98 -18.89 -9.86
N GLY A 435 -10.07 -19.49 -10.62
CA GLY A 435 -8.63 -19.22 -10.51
C GLY A 435 -8.25 -17.82 -10.99
N ALA A 436 -8.89 -17.32 -12.05
CA ALA A 436 -8.66 -15.96 -12.54
C ALA A 436 -9.26 -14.92 -11.59
N LEU A 437 -10.42 -15.20 -10.99
CA LEU A 437 -11.01 -14.37 -9.95
C LEU A 437 -10.07 -14.26 -8.74
N LEU A 438 -9.59 -15.39 -8.21
CA LEU A 438 -8.63 -15.41 -7.10
C LEU A 438 -7.33 -14.65 -7.46
N ALA A 439 -6.75 -14.90 -8.63
CA ALA A 439 -5.52 -14.22 -9.06
C ALA A 439 -5.69 -12.70 -9.18
N ASN A 440 -6.85 -12.24 -9.68
CA ASN A 440 -7.19 -10.82 -9.72
C ASN A 440 -7.29 -10.22 -8.32
N GLU A 441 -7.96 -10.92 -7.39
CA GLU A 441 -8.10 -10.46 -6.02
C GLU A 441 -6.77 -10.43 -5.27
N MET A 442 -5.91 -11.44 -5.45
CA MET A 442 -4.57 -11.45 -4.88
C MET A 442 -3.72 -10.26 -5.35
N ARG A 443 -3.91 -9.80 -6.58
CA ARG A 443 -3.23 -8.61 -7.11
C ARG A 443 -3.85 -7.30 -6.60
N ASN A 444 -5.17 -7.24 -6.51
CA ASN A 444 -5.89 -6.01 -6.14
C ASN A 444 -5.90 -5.76 -4.62
N ASN A 445 -5.80 -6.82 -3.82
CA ASN A 445 -5.91 -6.81 -2.37
C ASN A 445 -4.68 -7.46 -1.70
N THR A 446 -3.49 -7.36 -2.29
CA THR A 446 -2.27 -8.06 -1.83
C THR A 446 -1.98 -7.81 -0.36
N ALA A 447 -1.99 -6.55 0.09
CA ALA A 447 -1.69 -6.20 1.48
C ALA A 447 -2.70 -6.85 2.44
N LYS A 448 -4.00 -6.66 2.21
CA LYS A 448 -5.08 -7.26 3.03
C LYS A 448 -4.99 -8.79 3.07
N MET A 449 -4.84 -9.43 1.92
CA MET A 449 -4.83 -10.89 1.81
C MET A 449 -3.60 -11.51 2.50
N GLN A 450 -2.42 -10.90 2.33
CA GLN A 450 -1.22 -11.36 3.06
C GLN A 450 -1.34 -11.13 4.57
N ARG A 451 -1.98 -10.04 5.04
CA ARG A 451 -2.24 -9.84 6.47
C ARG A 451 -3.14 -10.93 7.04
N PHE A 452 -4.24 -11.29 6.35
CA PHE A 452 -5.08 -12.42 6.76
C PHE A 452 -4.30 -13.73 6.85
N ALA A 453 -3.45 -14.02 5.87
CA ALA A 453 -2.62 -15.22 5.90
C ALA A 453 -1.62 -15.19 7.06
N ALA A 454 -0.97 -14.05 7.33
CA ALA A 454 -0.05 -13.90 8.46
C ALA A 454 -0.76 -14.09 9.81
N CYS A 455 -1.90 -13.43 10.04
CA CYS A 455 -2.72 -13.61 11.25
C CYS A 455 -3.15 -15.08 11.43
N ALA A 456 -3.61 -15.74 10.37
CA ALA A 456 -4.00 -17.14 10.41
C ALA A 456 -2.83 -18.08 10.79
N ILE A 457 -1.64 -17.84 10.24
CA ILE A 457 -0.43 -18.62 10.55
C ILE A 457 0.01 -18.39 11.99
N ILE A 458 0.08 -17.13 12.43
CA ILE A 458 0.45 -16.77 13.81
C ILE A 458 -0.54 -17.40 14.80
N SER A 459 -1.83 -17.37 14.51
CA SER A 459 -2.89 -17.98 15.34
C SER A 459 -2.90 -19.51 15.29
N GLY A 460 -2.12 -20.13 14.39
CA GLY A 460 -2.06 -21.59 14.24
C GLY A 460 -3.33 -22.19 13.66
N CYS A 461 -3.96 -21.48 12.72
CA CYS A 461 -5.12 -21.96 11.97
C CYS A 461 -4.67 -22.87 10.82
N ASP A 462 -5.19 -24.09 10.77
CA ASP A 462 -4.90 -25.08 9.73
C ASP A 462 -5.46 -24.67 8.36
N THR A 463 -6.67 -24.08 8.39
CA THR A 463 -7.38 -23.66 7.19
C THR A 463 -7.75 -22.19 7.20
N LEU A 464 -7.72 -21.59 6.02
CA LEU A 464 -8.19 -20.24 5.76
C LEU A 464 -9.38 -20.33 4.80
N LYS A 465 -10.53 -19.82 5.24
CA LYS A 465 -11.79 -19.74 4.48
C LYS A 465 -11.91 -18.36 3.87
N LEU A 466 -11.90 -18.30 2.55
CA LEU A 466 -12.02 -17.07 1.78
C LEU A 466 -13.42 -16.95 1.19
N ALA A 467 -14.24 -16.07 1.74
CA ALA A 467 -15.59 -15.81 1.25
C ALA A 467 -15.60 -14.70 0.19
N TYR A 468 -16.41 -14.88 -0.85
CA TYR A 468 -16.66 -13.90 -1.88
C TYR A 468 -18.03 -13.27 -1.65
N ILE A 469 -18.04 -11.99 -1.29
CA ILE A 469 -19.23 -11.26 -0.88
C ILE A 469 -19.50 -10.14 -1.88
N SER A 470 -20.74 -10.06 -2.35
CA SER A 470 -21.23 -8.97 -3.19
C SER A 470 -22.37 -8.26 -2.49
N ARG A 471 -22.48 -6.95 -2.70
CA ARG A 471 -23.73 -6.23 -2.46
C ARG A 471 -24.86 -6.87 -3.26
N ARG A 472 -26.09 -6.85 -2.73
CA ARG A 472 -27.27 -7.27 -3.50
C ARG A 472 -27.58 -6.31 -4.65
N THR A 473 -27.47 -5.02 -4.33
CA THR A 473 -27.61 -3.92 -5.28
C THR A 473 -26.34 -3.07 -5.20
N PRO A 474 -25.72 -2.66 -6.32
CA PRO A 474 -24.46 -1.90 -6.29
C PRO A 474 -24.49 -0.61 -5.45
N GLY A 475 -25.67 0.01 -5.32
CA GLY A 475 -25.90 1.23 -4.55
C GLY A 475 -26.22 1.01 -3.07
N ASP A 476 -26.23 -0.23 -2.58
CA ASP A 476 -26.59 -0.59 -1.21
C ASP A 476 -25.40 -1.26 -0.50
N ALA A 477 -24.80 -0.53 0.43
CA ALA A 477 -23.63 -0.97 1.20
C ALA A 477 -24.00 -1.69 2.51
N GLU A 478 -25.28 -1.95 2.79
CA GLU A 478 -25.71 -2.66 4.00
C GLU A 478 -26.14 -4.10 3.69
N ASN A 479 -26.80 -4.34 2.55
CA ASN A 479 -27.30 -5.66 2.18
C ASN A 479 -26.38 -6.42 1.23
N HIS A 480 -25.91 -7.58 1.69
CA HIS A 480 -24.94 -8.41 0.97
C HIS A 480 -25.45 -9.85 0.77
N SER A 481 -24.81 -10.56 -0.16
CA SER A 481 -24.95 -12.00 -0.37
C SER A 481 -23.57 -12.66 -0.42
N ILE A 482 -23.45 -13.82 0.21
CA ILE A 482 -22.31 -14.74 0.10
C ILE A 482 -22.49 -15.53 -1.19
N ILE A 483 -21.57 -15.34 -2.13
CA ILE A 483 -21.63 -16.00 -3.46
C ILE A 483 -20.87 -17.34 -3.42
N GLY A 484 -19.87 -17.47 -2.55
CA GLY A 484 -19.16 -18.72 -2.33
C GLY A 484 -18.08 -18.58 -1.27
N ILE A 485 -17.68 -19.71 -0.70
CA ILE A 485 -16.58 -19.80 0.26
C ILE A 485 -15.59 -20.84 -0.25
N HIS A 486 -14.34 -20.42 -0.43
CA HIS A 486 -13.27 -21.31 -0.84
C HIS A 486 -12.39 -21.64 0.37
N THR A 487 -12.12 -22.93 0.55
CA THR A 487 -11.24 -23.43 1.61
C THR A 487 -9.84 -23.65 1.08
N TYR A 488 -8.84 -23.16 1.81
CA TYR A 488 -7.45 -23.44 1.55
C TYR A 488 -6.76 -23.87 2.84
N THR A 489 -5.73 -24.71 2.72
CA THR A 489 -4.72 -24.84 3.78
C THR A 489 -3.98 -23.51 3.90
N THR A 490 -3.82 -22.99 5.11
CA THR A 490 -3.28 -21.65 5.35
C THR A 490 -1.90 -21.45 4.72
N GLU A 491 -1.00 -22.42 4.87
CA GLU A 491 0.37 -22.37 4.34
C GLU A 491 0.41 -22.30 2.81
N ASN A 492 -0.33 -23.16 2.11
CA ASN A 492 -0.32 -23.16 0.64
C ASN A 492 -0.87 -21.86 0.07
N LEU A 493 -1.91 -21.29 0.69
CA LEU A 493 -2.45 -20.02 0.24
C LEU A 493 -1.46 -18.87 0.47
N ALA A 494 -0.76 -18.85 1.61
CA ALA A 494 0.29 -17.88 1.88
C ALA A 494 1.41 -17.94 0.82
N VAL A 495 1.87 -19.14 0.47
CA VAL A 495 2.87 -19.35 -0.59
C VAL A 495 2.35 -18.87 -1.95
N GLN A 496 1.10 -19.18 -2.30
CA GLN A 496 0.48 -18.68 -3.54
C GLN A 496 0.44 -17.15 -3.59
N MET A 497 0.20 -16.50 -2.44
CA MET A 497 0.21 -15.03 -2.32
C MET A 497 1.61 -14.41 -2.33
N GLY A 498 2.68 -15.22 -2.34
CA GLY A 498 4.05 -14.73 -2.21
C GLY A 498 4.37 -14.19 -0.82
N LEU A 499 3.69 -14.69 0.22
CA LEU A 499 4.05 -14.46 1.62
C LEU A 499 5.03 -15.54 2.06
N ASN A 500 6.27 -15.13 2.33
CA ASN A 500 7.29 -16.01 2.90
C ASN A 500 7.42 -15.70 4.40
N MET A 501 7.00 -16.63 5.26
CA MET A 501 7.06 -16.44 6.71
C MET A 501 8.48 -16.28 7.25
N ARG A 502 9.49 -16.83 6.57
CA ARG A 502 10.89 -16.63 6.96
C ARG A 502 11.30 -15.17 6.79
N ASN A 503 10.97 -14.56 5.65
CA ASN A 503 11.18 -13.13 5.41
C ASN A 503 10.33 -12.27 6.36
N ALA A 504 9.07 -12.65 6.60
CA ALA A 504 8.17 -11.94 7.51
C ALA A 504 8.77 -11.80 8.93
N TRP A 505 9.25 -12.91 9.52
CA TRP A 505 9.94 -12.88 10.82
C TRP A 505 11.28 -12.16 10.76
N ALA A 506 12.00 -12.22 9.64
CA ALA A 506 13.23 -11.46 9.43
C ALA A 506 12.98 -9.94 9.46
N VAL A 507 11.87 -9.48 8.87
CA VAL A 507 11.44 -8.08 8.92
C VAL A 507 11.13 -7.64 10.35
N VAL A 508 10.38 -8.45 11.12
CA VAL A 508 10.12 -8.19 12.55
C VAL A 508 11.45 -8.06 13.31
N ARG A 509 12.36 -9.03 13.13
CA ARG A 509 13.70 -9.00 13.75
C ARG A 509 14.48 -7.73 13.40
N HIS A 510 14.48 -7.35 12.13
CA HIS A 510 15.19 -6.18 11.66
C HIS A 510 14.69 -4.90 12.35
N ILE A 511 13.37 -4.75 12.49
CA ILE A 511 12.77 -3.60 13.17
C ILE A 511 13.10 -3.63 14.68
N CYS A 512 12.95 -4.76 15.35
CA CYS A 512 13.30 -4.88 16.77
C CYS A 512 14.77 -4.54 17.05
N THR A 513 15.69 -5.01 16.20
CA THR A 513 17.12 -4.71 16.34
C THR A 513 17.38 -3.22 16.21
N LEU A 514 16.73 -2.55 15.24
CA LEU A 514 16.87 -1.09 15.06
C LEU A 514 16.36 -0.29 16.27
N ILE A 515 15.30 -0.78 16.94
CA ILE A 515 14.76 -0.18 18.16
C ILE A 515 15.71 -0.41 19.34
N MET A 516 16.28 -1.60 19.46
CA MET A 516 17.20 -1.94 20.57
C MET A 516 18.48 -1.12 20.59
N ASP A 517 18.94 -0.63 19.44
CA ASP A 517 20.08 0.30 19.32
C ASP A 517 19.76 1.74 19.79
N LYS A 518 18.53 2.01 20.25
CA LYS A 518 18.06 3.33 20.70
C LYS A 518 17.86 3.37 22.22
N PRO A 519 17.90 4.57 22.84
CA PRO A 519 17.56 4.72 24.25
C PRO A 519 16.14 4.22 24.55
N ASP A 520 15.81 4.06 25.82
CA ASP A 520 14.41 3.83 26.21
C ASP A 520 13.58 5.07 25.86
N GLY A 521 12.30 4.87 25.53
CA GLY A 521 11.43 5.96 25.11
C GLY A 521 10.36 5.56 24.09
N GLN A 522 9.72 6.58 23.53
CA GLN A 522 8.60 6.49 22.59
C GLN A 522 9.06 6.73 21.14
N TYR A 523 8.58 5.87 20.25
CA TYR A 523 8.94 5.90 18.84
C TYR A 523 7.72 5.67 17.96
N ILE A 524 7.81 6.13 16.72
CA ILE A 524 6.72 6.01 15.75
C ILE A 524 7.27 5.41 14.46
N LEU A 525 6.70 4.29 14.06
CA LEU A 525 6.98 3.63 12.80
C LEU A 525 5.86 3.96 11.80
N VAL A 526 6.17 4.69 10.73
CA VAL A 526 5.17 5.14 9.75
C VAL A 526 5.55 4.74 8.33
N LYS A 527 4.60 4.18 7.58
CA LYS A 527 4.76 3.94 6.14
C LYS A 527 4.47 5.23 5.38
N ASP A 528 5.41 5.69 4.56
CA ASP A 528 5.24 6.93 3.78
C ASP A 528 4.13 6.75 2.72
N PRO A 529 3.13 7.63 2.61
CA PRO A 529 2.04 7.48 1.64
C PRO A 529 2.49 7.46 0.17
N LEU A 530 3.56 8.18 -0.15
CA LEU A 530 4.03 8.40 -1.52
C LEU A 530 5.24 7.53 -1.88
N LYS A 531 6.13 7.30 -0.93
CA LYS A 531 7.38 6.54 -1.14
C LYS A 531 7.24 5.09 -0.67
N PRO A 532 7.86 4.12 -1.36
CA PRO A 532 7.86 2.72 -0.94
C PRO A 532 8.88 2.48 0.18
N ASN A 533 8.69 3.13 1.33
CA ASN A 533 9.54 3.01 2.50
C ASN A 533 8.76 3.19 3.81
N ILE A 534 9.40 2.79 4.90
CA ILE A 534 8.95 3.01 6.27
C ILE A 534 9.94 3.97 6.93
N ARG A 535 9.43 4.93 7.68
CA ARG A 535 10.23 5.86 8.48
C ARG A 535 10.06 5.54 9.96
N PHE A 536 11.16 5.62 10.68
CA PHE A 536 11.22 5.42 12.12
C PHE A 536 11.60 6.74 12.78
N TYR A 537 10.72 7.26 13.62
CA TYR A 537 10.87 8.53 14.31
C TYR A 537 11.01 8.31 15.82
N ALA A 538 11.83 9.13 16.48
CA ALA A 538 11.71 9.35 17.92
C ALA A 538 10.63 10.42 18.17
N ALA A 539 9.66 10.10 19.02
CA ALA A 539 8.72 11.09 19.52
C ALA A 539 9.27 11.67 20.84
N PRO A 540 9.20 13.00 21.06
CA PRO A 540 9.53 13.57 22.36
C PRO A 540 8.66 12.95 23.46
N GLU A 541 9.17 12.85 24.68
CA GLU A 541 8.36 12.47 25.83
C GLU A 541 7.28 13.55 26.07
N GLU A 542 6.07 13.16 26.50
CA GLU A 542 4.95 14.10 26.67
C GLU A 542 5.28 15.27 27.62
N GLU A 543 6.26 15.09 28.52
CA GLU A 543 6.78 16.12 29.42
C GLU A 543 7.53 17.26 28.70
N ASP A 544 8.04 17.05 27.49
CA ASP A 544 8.74 18.07 26.70
C ASP A 544 7.79 18.93 25.84
N MET A 545 6.49 18.63 25.85
CA MET A 545 5.46 19.39 25.13
C MET A 545 4.97 20.58 25.97
N GLU A 546 5.86 21.48 26.35
CA GLU A 546 5.47 22.83 26.77
C GLU A 546 4.82 23.54 25.58
N PHE A 547 3.48 23.49 25.51
CA PHE A 547 2.74 24.33 24.59
C PHE A 547 3.01 25.80 24.96
N PRO A 548 3.57 26.64 24.06
CA PRO A 548 3.59 28.06 24.31
C PRO A 548 2.14 28.52 24.37
N ILE A 549 1.70 28.85 25.59
CA ILE A 549 0.43 29.54 25.82
C ILE A 549 0.51 30.81 24.97
N LYS A 550 -0.31 30.88 23.92
CA LYS A 550 -0.52 32.14 23.22
C LYS A 550 -1.23 33.07 24.21
N GLU A 551 -0.50 34.07 24.69
CA GLU A 551 -1.07 35.26 25.33
C GLU A 551 -2.03 36.01 24.39
#